data_AF-A0A257NV24-F1
#
_entry.id   AF-A0A257NV24-F1
#
_cell.length_a   1.000
_cell.length_b   1.000
_cell.length_c   1.000
_cell.angle_alpha   90.00
_cell.angle_beta   90.00
_cell.angle_gamma   90.00
#
_symmetry.space_group_name_H-M   'P 1'
#
loop_
_entity.id
_entity.type
_entity.pdbx_description
1 polymer ?
#
loop_
_entity_poly.entity_id
_entity_poly.type
_entity_poly.pdbx_seq_one_letter_code
_entity_poly.pdbx_strand_id
1 'polypeptide(L)'
;MKLMALIVVVLLERFWPALSRWRADRAAERLIHRARTRLADGVGHPVATGILWLGLPIVLYGVLTLVDHGVMGALAYIGISIGVLLLMLAPRQAHQHVDDLHRACEHGDEAAVHSALAQLAEGTELESEPIVEAWSTQTLAERIITLGFHEWFTVLFWFVLAGPVGALFYRLTDWFARLPHEPTEPNSLGCMRLAQLQAWLDWPAARIYAVLLLLAGGFNRGLEAWLQGGDAVQGTVAQHNSALIGRVGHAALELEREDDCDSATLCLADQSRWIKGATAIVLRSLLLGLGLVALFTLSSWIR
;
A
#
# COMPACT_ATOMS: atom_id res chain seq x y z
N MET A 1 1.17 -23.35 4.31
CA MET A 1 1.64 -22.59 5.50
C MET A 1 1.48 -21.07 5.32
N LYS A 2 2.03 -20.45 4.25
CA LYS A 2 1.89 -19.01 3.97
C LYS A 2 0.43 -18.52 3.91
N LEU A 3 -0.46 -19.27 3.27
CA LEU A 3 -1.87 -18.92 3.17
C LEU A 3 -2.59 -18.90 4.53
N MET A 4 -2.26 -19.83 5.43
CA MET A 4 -2.85 -19.85 6.76
C MET A 4 -2.43 -18.63 7.56
N ALA A 5 -1.15 -18.24 7.50
CA ALA A 5 -0.68 -17.00 8.11
C ALA A 5 -1.41 -15.76 7.54
N LEU A 6 -1.61 -15.72 6.23
CA LEU A 6 -2.27 -14.60 5.56
C LEU A 6 -3.77 -14.52 5.90
N ILE A 7 -4.49 -15.65 5.91
CA ILE A 7 -5.89 -15.70 6.37
C ILE A 7 -5.98 -15.29 7.84
N VAL A 8 -5.08 -15.80 8.69
CA VAL A 8 -5.07 -15.44 10.12
C VAL A 8 -4.81 -13.96 10.32
N VAL A 9 -3.88 -13.34 9.59
CA VAL A 9 -3.63 -11.89 9.66
C VAL A 9 -4.87 -11.09 9.24
N VAL A 10 -5.50 -11.46 8.13
CA VAL A 10 -6.72 -10.78 7.65
C VAL A 10 -7.87 -10.93 8.65
N LEU A 11 -8.03 -12.12 9.25
CA LEU A 11 -9.01 -12.36 10.30
C LEU A 11 -8.67 -11.54 11.56
N LEU A 12 -7.44 -11.60 12.06
CA LEU A 12 -7.02 -10.87 13.26
C LEU A 12 -7.28 -9.37 13.09
N GLU A 13 -6.96 -8.84 11.92
CA GLU A 13 -7.17 -7.44 11.63
C GLU A 13 -8.66 -7.06 11.61
N ARG A 14 -9.50 -7.91 11.02
CA ARG A 14 -10.94 -7.67 10.97
C ARG A 14 -11.60 -7.80 12.34
N PHE A 15 -11.09 -8.67 13.21
CA PHE A 15 -11.67 -8.92 14.53
C PHE A 15 -11.06 -8.08 15.65
N TRP A 16 -9.89 -7.45 15.46
CA TRP A 16 -9.17 -6.77 16.54
C TRP A 16 -8.86 -5.29 16.23
N PRO A 17 -9.83 -4.37 16.38
CA PRO A 17 -9.62 -2.92 16.17
C PRO A 17 -8.62 -2.27 17.14
N ALA A 18 -8.28 -2.92 18.26
CA ALA A 18 -7.22 -2.44 19.14
C ALA A 18 -5.81 -2.67 18.54
N LEU A 19 -5.65 -3.68 17.69
CA LEU A 19 -4.39 -3.98 17.01
C LEU A 19 -4.09 -2.93 15.94
N SER A 20 -5.12 -2.42 15.25
CA SER A 20 -4.96 -1.34 14.27
C SER A 20 -4.51 -0.03 14.94
N ARG A 21 -5.02 0.28 16.13
CA ARG A 21 -4.58 1.44 16.94
C ARG A 21 -3.11 1.33 17.36
N TRP A 22 -2.69 0.16 17.84
CA TRP A 22 -1.28 -0.06 18.19
C TRP A 22 -0.33 0.01 16.97
N ARG A 23 -0.79 -0.44 15.79
CA ARG A 23 -0.03 -0.31 14.53
C ARG A 23 0.01 1.15 14.02
N ALA A 24 -1.01 1.95 14.30
CA ALA A 24 -1.09 3.36 13.88
C ALA A 24 0.03 4.21 14.49
N ASP A 25 0.57 3.81 15.63
CA ASP A 25 1.68 4.48 16.31
C ASP A 25 3.02 4.41 15.57
N ARG A 26 3.10 3.78 14.38
CA ARG A 26 4.34 3.63 13.59
C ARG A 26 5.52 3.14 14.45
N ALA A 27 5.24 2.31 15.46
CA ALA A 27 6.23 1.97 16.50
C ALA A 27 7.44 1.24 15.90
N ALA A 28 7.20 0.37 14.92
CA ALA A 28 8.25 -0.33 14.18
C ALA A 28 9.13 0.64 13.37
N GLU A 29 8.51 1.54 12.60
CA GLU A 29 9.23 2.58 11.85
C GLU A 29 10.05 3.48 12.78
N ARG A 30 9.46 3.97 13.88
CA ARG A 30 10.16 4.75 14.92
C ARG A 30 11.29 3.97 15.58
N LEU A 31 11.14 2.66 15.76
CA LEU A 31 12.19 1.80 16.33
C LEU A 31 13.35 1.66 15.35
N ILE A 32 13.07 1.45 14.07
CA ILE A 32 14.09 1.31 13.02
C ILE A 32 14.81 2.63 12.78
N HIS A 33 14.11 3.77 12.77
CA HIS A 33 14.76 5.08 12.70
C HIS A 33 15.67 5.33 13.91
N ARG A 34 15.21 5.00 15.13
CA ARG A 34 16.04 5.09 16.34
C ARG A 34 17.25 4.15 16.30
N ALA A 35 17.09 2.94 15.75
CA ALA A 35 18.20 2.01 15.56
C ALA A 35 19.19 2.55 14.53
N ARG A 36 18.70 3.15 13.43
CA ARG A 36 19.53 3.77 12.40
C ARG A 36 20.34 4.92 12.97
N THR A 37 19.74 5.86 13.71
CA THR A 37 20.47 7.02 14.25
C THR A 37 21.57 6.57 15.21
N ARG A 38 21.28 5.62 16.10
CA ARG A 38 22.29 5.04 17.00
C ARG A 38 23.43 4.32 16.28
N LEU A 39 23.13 3.59 15.19
CA LEU A 39 24.17 2.97 14.37
C LEU A 39 24.97 4.01 13.58
N ALA A 40 24.30 5.08 13.13
CA ALA A 40 24.91 6.16 12.37
C ALA A 40 25.96 6.92 13.18
N ASP A 41 25.76 7.06 14.50
CA ASP A 41 26.74 7.68 15.41
C ASP A 41 28.12 7.00 15.38
N GLY A 42 28.17 5.69 15.05
CA GLY A 42 29.41 4.92 14.97
C GLY A 42 29.96 4.70 13.55
N VAL A 43 29.08 4.46 12.57
CA VAL A 43 29.47 3.95 11.23
C VAL A 43 29.03 4.90 10.09
N GLY A 44 28.29 5.96 10.41
CA GLY A 44 27.70 6.88 9.45
C GLY A 44 26.32 6.43 8.93
N HIS A 45 25.47 7.41 8.59
CA HIS A 45 24.10 7.22 8.11
C HIS A 45 23.93 6.27 6.90
N PRO A 46 24.78 6.30 5.84
CA PRO A 46 24.57 5.44 4.67
C PRO A 46 24.88 3.97 4.97
N VAL A 47 25.94 3.70 5.75
CA VAL A 47 26.32 2.33 6.12
C VAL A 47 25.31 1.76 7.11
N ALA A 48 24.85 2.55 8.09
CA ALA A 48 23.78 2.16 9.00
C ALA A 48 22.48 1.78 8.25
N THR A 49 22.13 2.53 7.20
CA THR A 49 20.96 2.24 6.36
C THR A 49 21.14 0.93 5.60
N GLY A 50 22.29 0.71 4.95
CA GLY A 50 22.58 -0.54 4.25
C GLY A 50 22.58 -1.77 5.17
N ILE A 51 23.16 -1.64 6.37
CA ILE A 51 23.19 -2.70 7.38
C ILE A 51 21.77 -3.05 7.83
N LEU A 52 20.91 -2.07 8.11
CA LEU A 52 19.54 -2.35 8.54
C LEU A 52 18.66 -2.89 7.40
N TRP A 53 18.80 -2.31 6.20
CA TRP A 53 18.04 -2.69 5.01
C TRP A 53 18.30 -4.14 4.59
N LEU A 54 19.56 -4.59 4.56
CA LEU A 54 19.92 -5.94 4.14
C LEU A 54 20.09 -6.90 5.31
N GLY A 55 20.62 -6.43 6.43
CA GLY A 55 20.90 -7.26 7.60
C GLY A 55 19.64 -7.80 8.26
N LEU A 56 18.57 -7.00 8.38
CA LEU A 56 17.35 -7.46 9.05
C LEU A 56 16.63 -8.58 8.26
N PRO A 57 16.47 -8.50 6.92
CA PRO A 57 15.98 -9.62 6.12
C PRO A 57 16.88 -10.86 6.18
N ILE A 58 18.22 -10.70 6.18
CA ILE A 58 19.16 -11.83 6.28
C ILE A 58 19.04 -12.53 7.63
N VAL A 59 18.99 -11.77 8.72
CA VAL A 59 18.82 -12.32 10.07
C VAL A 59 17.48 -13.05 10.17
N LEU A 60 16.40 -12.46 9.65
CA LEU A 60 15.10 -13.12 9.61
C LEU A 60 15.14 -14.42 8.81
N TYR A 61 15.78 -14.43 7.64
CA TYR A 61 15.97 -15.64 6.86
C TYR A 61 16.75 -16.70 7.65
N GLY A 62 17.86 -16.32 8.29
CA GLY A 62 18.66 -17.19 9.15
C GLY A 62 17.84 -17.80 10.29
N VAL A 63 17.07 -16.99 11.02
CA VAL A 63 16.16 -17.46 12.08
C VAL A 63 15.15 -18.46 11.53
N LEU A 64 14.58 -18.22 10.35
CA LEU A 64 13.63 -19.14 9.72
C LEU A 64 14.27 -20.46 9.30
N THR A 65 15.57 -20.49 8.94
CA THR A 65 16.29 -21.74 8.65
C THR A 65 16.61 -22.58 9.89
N LEU A 66 16.66 -21.95 11.06
CA LEU A 66 16.85 -22.64 12.35
C LEU A 66 15.55 -23.27 12.87
N VAL A 67 14.41 -22.96 12.25
CA VAL A 67 13.12 -23.53 12.64
C VAL A 67 13.05 -24.98 12.16
N ASP A 68 12.88 -25.91 13.09
CA ASP A 68 12.77 -27.33 12.79
C ASP A 68 11.59 -27.65 11.86
N HIS A 69 11.68 -28.75 11.11
CA HIS A 69 10.61 -29.19 10.20
C HIS A 69 9.45 -29.89 10.92
N GLY A 70 9.50 -29.98 12.26
CA GLY A 70 8.43 -30.55 13.07
C GLY A 70 7.20 -29.65 13.19
N VAL A 71 6.13 -30.18 13.80
CA VAL A 71 4.87 -29.43 14.03
C VAL A 71 5.11 -28.12 14.81
N MET A 72 5.99 -28.15 15.81
CA MET A 72 6.35 -26.98 16.59
C MET A 72 7.04 -25.91 15.74
N GLY A 73 7.91 -26.32 14.81
CA GLY A 73 8.56 -25.39 13.91
C GLY A 73 7.62 -24.84 12.84
N ALA A 74 6.67 -25.63 12.34
CA ALA A 74 5.60 -25.10 11.49
C ALA A 74 4.78 -24.01 12.21
N LEU A 75 4.45 -24.22 13.49
CA LEU A 75 3.79 -23.22 14.34
C LEU A 75 4.66 -21.97 14.53
N ALA A 76 5.95 -22.14 14.83
CA ALA A 76 6.89 -21.03 14.98
C ALA A 76 7.02 -20.22 13.69
N TYR A 77 7.14 -20.87 12.54
CA TYR A 77 7.19 -20.22 11.22
C TYR A 77 5.93 -19.38 10.98
N ILE A 78 4.75 -19.93 11.27
CA ILE A 78 3.48 -19.22 11.12
C ILE A 78 3.43 -18.03 12.09
N GLY A 79 3.81 -18.21 13.35
CA GLY A 79 3.85 -17.14 14.35
C GLY A 79 4.78 -16.00 13.96
N ILE A 80 6.01 -16.32 13.50
CA ILE A 80 6.97 -15.33 13.00
C ILE A 80 6.41 -14.62 11.76
N SER A 81 5.80 -15.37 10.83
CA SER A 81 5.23 -14.80 9.61
C SER A 81 4.09 -13.83 9.92
N ILE A 82 3.20 -14.20 10.84
CA ILE A 82 2.11 -13.33 11.32
C ILE A 82 2.71 -12.09 12.00
N GLY A 83 3.69 -12.26 12.89
CA GLY A 83 4.35 -11.15 13.58
C GLY A 83 5.00 -10.16 12.60
N VAL A 84 5.71 -10.67 11.60
CA VAL A 84 6.34 -9.85 10.55
C VAL A 84 5.28 -9.13 9.72
N LEU A 85 4.23 -9.81 9.27
CA LEU A 85 3.12 -9.17 8.55
C LEU A 85 2.47 -8.08 9.41
N LEU A 86 2.17 -8.34 10.68
CA LEU A 86 1.57 -7.34 11.57
C LEU A 86 2.48 -6.12 11.81
N LEU A 87 3.80 -6.32 11.88
CA LEU A 87 4.76 -5.24 12.07
C LEU A 87 5.01 -4.44 10.77
N MET A 88 4.98 -5.10 9.62
CA MET A 88 5.38 -4.51 8.33
C MET A 88 4.20 -3.99 7.52
N LEU A 89 3.00 -4.50 7.74
CA LEU A 89 1.82 -4.02 7.05
C LEU A 89 1.47 -2.64 7.59
N ALA A 90 1.36 -1.66 6.69
CA ALA A 90 1.10 -0.26 7.04
C ALA A 90 -0.18 -0.14 7.87
N PRO A 91 -0.23 0.75 8.89
CA PRO A 91 -1.51 1.07 9.52
C PRO A 91 -2.49 1.62 8.47
N ARG A 92 -3.77 1.26 8.58
CA ARG A 92 -4.92 1.60 7.70
C ARG A 92 -5.18 3.12 7.62
N GLN A 93 -4.18 3.93 7.28
CA GLN A 93 -4.34 5.37 7.14
C GLN A 93 -5.29 5.65 5.98
N ALA A 94 -5.20 4.94 4.84
CA ALA A 94 -6.15 5.10 3.74
C ALA A 94 -7.60 5.05 4.21
N HIS A 95 -8.00 3.99 4.90
CA HIS A 95 -9.39 3.84 5.34
C HIS A 95 -9.77 4.81 6.45
N GLN A 96 -8.88 5.13 7.39
CA GLN A 96 -9.22 6.06 8.48
C GLN A 96 -9.44 7.48 7.94
N HIS A 97 -8.53 7.98 7.09
CA HIS A 97 -8.69 9.29 6.47
C HIS A 97 -9.90 9.33 5.54
N VAL A 98 -10.21 8.22 4.85
CA VAL A 98 -11.40 8.10 4.01
C VAL A 98 -12.69 8.04 4.83
N ASP A 99 -12.69 7.37 5.99
CA ASP A 99 -13.82 7.34 6.91
C ASP A 99 -14.02 8.69 7.61
N ASP A 100 -12.93 9.37 7.96
CA ASP A 100 -12.95 10.71 8.55
C ASP A 100 -13.46 11.73 7.53
N LEU A 101 -13.01 11.62 6.27
CA LEU A 101 -13.56 12.39 5.15
C LEU A 101 -15.05 12.08 4.96
N HIS A 102 -15.44 10.81 4.95
CA HIS A 102 -16.84 10.43 4.79
C HIS A 102 -17.71 10.99 5.92
N ARG A 103 -17.25 10.91 7.17
CA ARG A 103 -17.93 11.51 8.33
C ARG A 103 -17.99 13.03 8.23
N ALA A 104 -16.93 13.69 7.80
CA ALA A 104 -16.92 15.13 7.59
C ALA A 104 -17.94 15.55 6.51
N CYS A 105 -18.02 14.78 5.41
CA CYS A 105 -18.99 14.96 4.34
C CYS A 105 -20.44 14.74 4.81
N GLU A 106 -20.70 13.71 5.63
CA GLU A 106 -22.04 13.44 6.19
C GLU A 106 -22.52 14.55 7.14
N HIS A 107 -21.60 15.17 7.88
CA HIS A 107 -21.91 16.27 8.80
C HIS A 107 -21.93 17.65 8.13
N GLY A 108 -21.52 17.76 6.86
CA GLY A 108 -21.47 19.04 6.12
C GLY A 108 -20.41 20.01 6.66
N ASP A 109 -19.37 19.52 7.34
CA ASP A 109 -18.31 20.36 7.92
C ASP A 109 -17.20 20.59 6.88
N GLU A 110 -17.28 21.73 6.18
CA GLU A 110 -16.33 22.10 5.12
C GLU A 110 -14.88 22.19 5.62
N ALA A 111 -14.66 22.62 6.87
CA ALA A 111 -13.32 22.74 7.43
C ALA A 111 -12.73 21.36 7.71
N ALA A 112 -13.52 20.44 8.26
CA ALA A 112 -13.12 19.05 8.46
C ALA A 112 -12.85 18.34 7.13
N VAL A 113 -13.69 18.55 6.10
CA VAL A 113 -13.49 18.02 4.74
C VAL A 113 -12.16 18.50 4.17
N HIS A 114 -11.87 19.80 4.25
CA HIS A 114 -10.62 20.36 3.74
C HIS A 114 -9.40 19.78 4.46
N SER A 115 -9.48 19.62 5.79
CA SER A 115 -8.39 19.03 6.58
C SER A 115 -8.14 17.55 6.26
N ALA A 116 -9.20 16.78 5.98
CA ALA A 116 -9.10 15.36 5.62
C ALA A 116 -8.55 15.19 4.19
N LEU A 117 -8.95 16.05 3.25
CA LEU A 117 -8.39 16.10 1.91
C LEU A 117 -6.90 16.50 1.92
N ALA A 118 -6.51 17.47 2.75
CA ALA A 118 -5.11 17.85 2.92
C ALA A 118 -4.24 16.68 3.40
N GLN A 119 -4.74 15.88 4.35
CA GLN A 119 -4.05 14.68 4.84
C GLN A 119 -3.96 13.59 3.75
N LEU A 120 -4.98 13.44 2.90
CA LEU A 120 -4.93 12.53 1.76
C LEU A 120 -3.97 13.01 0.66
N ALA A 121 -3.75 14.32 0.54
CA ALA A 121 -2.84 14.94 -0.43
C ALA A 121 -1.36 14.83 -0.05
N GLU A 122 -1.04 14.60 1.22
CA GLU A 122 0.33 14.57 1.74
C GLU A 122 1.24 13.60 0.96
N GLY A 123 2.40 14.06 0.49
CA GLY A 123 3.33 13.25 -0.31
C GLY A 123 2.91 12.99 -1.76
N THR A 124 2.09 13.88 -2.34
CA THR A 124 1.82 13.94 -3.79
C THR A 124 2.26 15.26 -4.39
N GLU A 125 2.36 15.32 -5.71
CA GLU A 125 2.55 16.59 -6.45
C GLU A 125 1.39 17.59 -6.22
N LEU A 126 0.24 17.12 -5.71
CA LEU A 126 -0.92 17.92 -5.35
C LEU A 126 -0.80 18.61 -3.98
N GLU A 127 0.27 18.35 -3.22
CA GLU A 127 0.57 19.04 -1.95
C GLU A 127 0.78 20.56 -2.17
N SER A 128 1.20 20.94 -3.37
CA SER A 128 1.50 22.32 -3.76
C SER A 128 0.33 23.09 -4.41
N GLU A 129 -0.81 22.45 -4.69
CA GLU A 129 -1.96 23.10 -5.32
C GLU A 129 -3.09 23.44 -4.33
N PRO A 130 -3.84 24.55 -4.54
CA PRO A 130 -4.97 24.88 -3.69
C PRO A 130 -6.06 23.78 -3.78
N ILE A 131 -6.17 23.01 -2.69
CA ILE A 131 -6.96 21.76 -2.53
C ILE A 131 -8.45 21.93 -2.92
N VAL A 132 -8.99 23.15 -2.86
CA VAL A 132 -10.42 23.46 -3.04
C VAL A 132 -10.88 23.46 -4.50
N GLU A 133 -9.99 23.70 -5.47
CA GLU A 133 -10.36 23.71 -6.90
C GLU A 133 -9.90 22.44 -7.66
N ALA A 134 -8.94 21.68 -7.10
CA ALA A 134 -8.20 20.66 -7.85
C ALA A 134 -8.66 19.20 -7.66
N TRP A 135 -9.34 18.86 -6.56
CA TRP A 135 -9.71 17.46 -6.27
C TRP A 135 -11.06 17.08 -6.88
N SER A 136 -11.05 16.63 -8.13
CA SER A 136 -12.20 15.95 -8.73
C SER A 136 -12.50 14.63 -8.00
N THR A 137 -13.75 14.17 -8.02
CA THR A 137 -14.14 12.85 -7.50
C THR A 137 -13.28 11.71 -8.07
N GLN A 138 -12.84 11.87 -9.32
CA GLN A 138 -11.86 11.01 -9.98
C GLN A 138 -10.51 10.99 -9.25
N THR A 139 -9.87 12.14 -9.04
CA THR A 139 -8.54 12.21 -8.38
C THR A 139 -8.56 11.59 -6.98
N LEU A 140 -9.66 11.78 -6.24
CA LEU A 140 -9.85 11.16 -4.93
C LEU A 140 -9.93 9.62 -5.03
N ALA A 141 -10.73 9.09 -5.96
CA ALA A 141 -10.85 7.65 -6.17
C ALA A 141 -9.50 7.02 -6.57
N GLU A 142 -8.77 7.65 -7.50
CA GLU A 142 -7.43 7.21 -7.92
C GLU A 142 -6.45 7.19 -6.74
N ARG A 143 -6.49 8.21 -5.87
CA ARG A 143 -5.66 8.29 -4.67
C ARG A 143 -5.97 7.17 -3.68
N ILE A 144 -7.24 6.87 -3.43
CA ILE A 144 -7.65 5.78 -2.51
C ILE A 144 -7.15 4.43 -3.03
N ILE A 145 -7.29 4.18 -4.35
CA ILE A 145 -6.89 2.92 -4.97
C ILE A 145 -5.37 2.76 -4.96
N THR A 146 -4.62 3.81 -5.27
CA THR A 146 -3.14 3.80 -5.24
C THR A 146 -2.60 3.66 -3.83
N LEU A 147 -3.24 4.30 -2.84
CA LEU A 147 -2.85 4.14 -1.44
C LEU A 147 -3.10 2.71 -0.93
N GLY A 148 -4.26 2.12 -1.29
CA GLY A 148 -4.55 0.72 -0.99
C GLY A 148 -3.54 -0.25 -1.61
N PHE A 149 -3.07 0.03 -2.83
CA PHE A 149 -2.01 -0.73 -3.47
C PHE A 149 -0.70 -0.72 -2.67
N HIS A 150 -0.20 0.47 -2.32
CA HIS A 150 1.09 0.60 -1.62
C HIS A 150 1.03 0.14 -0.15
N GLU A 151 -0.11 0.27 0.53
CA GLU A 151 -0.26 -0.12 1.93
C GLU A 151 -0.41 -1.64 2.12
N TRP A 152 -1.19 -2.29 1.25
CA TRP A 152 -1.61 -3.69 1.43
C TRP A 152 -1.06 -4.60 0.35
N PHE A 153 -1.34 -4.26 -0.90
CA PHE A 153 -1.17 -5.20 -1.99
C PHE A 153 0.30 -5.55 -2.21
N THR A 154 1.19 -4.56 -2.20
CA THR A 154 2.63 -4.77 -2.43
C THR A 154 3.27 -5.63 -1.35
N VAL A 155 2.94 -5.37 -0.07
CA VAL A 155 3.44 -6.18 1.07
C VAL A 155 2.95 -7.62 0.97
N LEU A 156 1.66 -7.83 0.65
CA LEU A 156 1.08 -9.16 0.48
C LEU A 156 1.66 -9.89 -0.74
N PHE A 157 1.86 -9.18 -1.84
CA PHE A 157 2.45 -9.72 -3.07
C PHE A 157 3.86 -10.28 -2.79
N TRP A 158 4.73 -9.48 -2.18
CA TRP A 158 6.08 -9.91 -1.83
C TRP A 158 6.09 -10.97 -0.72
N PHE A 159 5.11 -10.98 0.18
CA PHE A 159 4.92 -12.06 1.15
C PHE A 159 4.60 -13.40 0.48
N VAL A 160 3.71 -13.40 -0.52
CA VAL A 160 3.36 -14.64 -1.24
C VAL A 160 4.60 -15.17 -1.96
N LEU A 161 5.30 -14.29 -2.69
CA LEU A 161 6.45 -14.66 -3.50
C LEU A 161 7.65 -15.14 -2.66
N ALA A 162 8.11 -14.33 -1.71
CA ALA A 162 9.34 -14.54 -0.95
C ALA A 162 9.12 -14.78 0.56
N GLY A 163 7.87 -14.89 1.02
CA GLY A 163 7.55 -15.13 2.43
C GLY A 163 7.74 -13.89 3.31
N PRO A 164 7.86 -14.07 4.64
CA PRO A 164 8.04 -12.95 5.57
C PRO A 164 9.31 -12.12 5.28
N VAL A 165 10.36 -12.74 4.73
CA VAL A 165 11.59 -12.05 4.34
C VAL A 165 11.35 -11.06 3.21
N GLY A 166 10.55 -11.44 2.20
CA GLY A 166 10.19 -10.55 1.09
C GLY A 166 9.35 -9.35 1.53
N ALA A 167 8.35 -9.60 2.38
CA ALA A 167 7.51 -8.55 2.94
C ALA A 167 8.33 -7.52 3.74
N LEU A 168 9.26 -8.02 4.57
CA LEU A 168 10.17 -7.18 5.33
C LEU A 168 11.09 -6.35 4.43
N PHE A 169 11.73 -7.00 3.44
CA PHE A 169 12.64 -6.33 2.51
C PHE A 169 11.95 -5.20 1.74
N TYR A 170 10.75 -5.47 1.20
CA TYR A 170 9.96 -4.46 0.51
C TYR A 170 9.65 -3.28 1.43
N ARG A 171 9.18 -3.54 2.65
CA ARG A 171 8.79 -2.48 3.59
C ARG A 171 9.96 -1.63 4.06
N LEU A 172 11.12 -2.24 4.30
CA LEU A 172 12.35 -1.50 4.61
C LEU A 172 12.75 -0.60 3.44
N THR A 173 12.61 -1.08 2.20
CA THR A 173 12.89 -0.27 1.01
C THR A 173 11.98 0.95 0.96
N ASP A 174 10.67 0.79 1.21
CA ASP A 174 9.69 1.89 1.26
C ASP A 174 10.00 2.90 2.36
N TRP A 175 10.29 2.44 3.59
CA TRP A 175 10.67 3.35 4.68
C TRP A 175 11.95 4.10 4.39
N PHE A 176 12.98 3.43 3.85
CA PHE A 176 14.26 4.07 3.57
C PHE A 176 14.23 4.99 2.34
N ALA A 177 13.36 4.72 1.37
CA ALA A 177 13.15 5.59 0.21
C ALA A 177 12.45 6.92 0.57
N ARG A 178 11.62 6.93 1.63
CA ARG A 178 10.83 8.09 2.07
C ARG A 178 11.54 9.00 3.08
N LEU A 179 12.80 8.73 3.47
CA LEU A 179 13.44 9.61 4.44
C LEU A 179 13.59 11.04 3.90
N PRO A 180 13.33 12.05 4.75
CA PRO A 180 13.60 13.45 4.40
C PRO A 180 15.02 13.60 3.90
N HIS A 181 15.17 14.36 2.82
CA HIS A 181 16.48 14.75 2.31
C HIS A 181 17.07 15.74 3.32
N GLU A 182 17.93 15.29 4.22
CA GLU A 182 18.69 16.22 5.07
C GLU A 182 19.68 16.97 4.17
N PRO A 183 19.59 18.32 4.09
CA PRO A 183 20.36 19.12 3.14
C PRO A 183 21.88 19.11 3.39
N THR A 184 22.34 18.54 4.50
CA THR A 184 23.75 18.50 4.91
C THR A 184 24.45 17.19 4.51
N GLU A 185 23.73 16.19 4.00
CA GLU A 185 24.28 14.89 3.63
C GLU A 185 24.62 14.84 2.12
N PRO A 186 25.88 14.57 1.72
CA PRO A 186 26.28 14.42 0.32
C PRO A 186 25.72 13.16 -0.38
N ASN A 187 24.79 12.43 0.25
CA ASN A 187 24.35 11.09 -0.13
C ASN A 187 22.86 10.99 -0.52
N SER A 188 22.30 12.06 -1.11
CA SER A 188 21.01 12.03 -1.81
C SER A 188 20.90 10.89 -2.84
N LEU A 189 22.04 10.42 -3.38
CA LEU A 189 22.14 9.30 -4.30
C LEU A 189 21.67 7.95 -3.71
N GLY A 190 21.84 7.71 -2.41
CA GLY A 190 21.42 6.45 -1.76
C GLY A 190 19.90 6.33 -1.67
N CYS A 191 19.23 7.38 -1.20
CA CYS A 191 17.77 7.45 -1.15
C CYS A 191 17.15 7.40 -2.55
N MET A 192 17.74 8.13 -3.52
CA MET A 192 17.27 8.10 -4.91
C MET A 192 17.36 6.70 -5.52
N ARG A 193 18.43 5.94 -5.25
CA ARG A 193 18.56 4.55 -5.72
C ARG A 193 17.54 3.61 -5.08
N LEU A 194 17.23 3.79 -3.79
CA LEU A 194 16.20 2.99 -3.11
C LEU A 194 14.80 3.32 -3.63
N ALA A 195 14.50 4.59 -3.90
CA ALA A 195 13.23 5.00 -4.53
C ALA A 195 13.08 4.41 -5.95
N GLN A 196 14.16 4.41 -6.74
CA GLN A 196 14.16 3.72 -8.04
C GLN A 196 13.98 2.21 -7.89
N LEU A 197 14.65 1.57 -6.94
CA LEU A 197 14.50 0.15 -6.67
C LEU A 197 13.06 -0.19 -6.26
N GLN A 198 12.45 0.65 -5.42
CA GLN A 198 11.04 0.51 -5.06
C GLN A 198 10.13 0.60 -6.28
N ALA A 199 10.36 1.56 -7.17
CA ALA A 199 9.60 1.67 -8.42
C ALA A 199 9.71 0.40 -9.29
N TRP A 200 10.88 -0.22 -9.34
CA TRP A 200 11.10 -1.50 -10.02
C TRP A 200 10.41 -2.68 -9.31
N LEU A 201 10.42 -2.71 -7.97
CA LEU A 201 9.70 -3.72 -7.18
C LEU A 201 8.18 -3.57 -7.32
N ASP A 202 7.68 -2.35 -7.50
CA ASP A 202 6.27 -2.05 -7.70
C ASP A 202 5.81 -2.38 -9.12
N TRP A 203 6.68 -2.40 -10.12
CA TRP A 203 6.33 -2.67 -11.52
C TRP A 203 5.55 -3.98 -11.73
N PRO A 204 6.01 -5.16 -11.28
CA PRO A 204 5.26 -6.39 -11.47
C PRO A 204 3.99 -6.42 -10.62
N ALA A 205 4.06 -5.88 -9.39
CA ALA A 205 2.91 -5.82 -8.49
C ALA A 205 1.79 -4.94 -9.08
N ALA A 206 2.13 -3.79 -9.65
CA ALA A 206 1.19 -2.84 -10.25
C ALA A 206 0.40 -3.47 -11.41
N ARG A 207 1.07 -4.26 -12.25
CA ARG A 207 0.42 -4.96 -13.38
C ARG A 207 -0.54 -6.04 -12.93
N ILE A 208 -0.12 -6.85 -11.95
CA ILE A 208 -0.99 -7.89 -11.39
C ILE A 208 -2.18 -7.25 -10.68
N TYR A 209 -1.96 -6.17 -9.94
CA TYR A 209 -3.03 -5.43 -9.28
C TYR A 209 -4.01 -4.82 -10.28
N ALA A 210 -3.52 -4.20 -11.35
CA ALA A 210 -4.36 -3.69 -12.43
C ALA A 210 -5.22 -4.80 -13.04
N VAL A 211 -4.67 -6.00 -13.31
CA VAL A 211 -5.46 -7.15 -13.78
C VAL A 211 -6.53 -7.56 -12.77
N LEU A 212 -6.21 -7.57 -11.48
CA LEU A 212 -7.20 -7.87 -10.43
C LEU A 212 -8.31 -6.81 -10.37
N LEU A 213 -8.00 -5.54 -10.61
CA LEU A 213 -8.99 -4.46 -10.71
C LEU A 213 -9.89 -4.65 -11.93
N LEU A 214 -9.33 -5.04 -13.09
CA LEU A 214 -10.12 -5.38 -14.30
C LEU A 214 -11.12 -6.51 -14.03
N LEU A 215 -10.68 -7.54 -13.29
CA LEU A 215 -11.52 -8.69 -12.95
C LEU A 215 -12.56 -8.38 -11.86
N ALA A 216 -12.26 -7.42 -10.97
CA ALA A 216 -13.12 -7.05 -9.85
C ALA A 216 -14.25 -6.06 -10.21
N GLY A 217 -14.12 -5.36 -11.33
CA GLY A 217 -15.05 -4.33 -11.79
C GLY A 217 -15.34 -4.42 -13.29
N GLY A 218 -15.49 -3.26 -13.94
CA GLY A 218 -15.82 -3.16 -15.35
C GLY A 218 -14.65 -3.51 -16.27
N PHE A 219 -14.49 -4.79 -16.61
CA PHE A 219 -13.36 -5.29 -17.43
C PHE A 219 -13.17 -4.51 -18.74
N ASN A 220 -14.25 -4.25 -19.49
CA ASN A 220 -14.15 -3.61 -20.80
C ASN A 220 -13.60 -2.16 -20.69
N ARG A 221 -14.16 -1.37 -19.76
CA ARG A 221 -13.72 0.01 -19.50
C ARG A 221 -12.30 0.07 -18.96
N GLY A 222 -11.97 -0.81 -18.02
CA GLY A 222 -10.62 -0.85 -17.46
C GLY A 222 -9.58 -1.29 -18.49
N LEU A 223 -9.91 -2.23 -19.39
CA LEU A 223 -8.99 -2.69 -20.43
C LEU A 223 -8.73 -1.59 -21.46
N GLU A 224 -9.77 -0.86 -21.87
CA GLU A 224 -9.63 0.32 -22.72
C GLU A 224 -8.72 1.38 -22.07
N ALA A 225 -8.94 1.67 -20.78
CA ALA A 225 -8.09 2.59 -20.02
C ALA A 225 -6.63 2.13 -19.88
N TRP A 226 -6.39 0.82 -19.76
CA TRP A 226 -5.04 0.25 -19.78
C TRP A 226 -4.36 0.51 -21.13
N LEU A 227 -5.05 0.19 -22.24
CA LEU A 227 -4.50 0.27 -23.59
C LEU A 227 -4.22 1.72 -24.02
N GLN A 228 -5.12 2.65 -23.70
CA GLN A 228 -4.97 4.07 -24.02
C GLN A 228 -3.86 4.76 -23.21
N GLY A 229 -3.32 4.09 -22.17
CA GLY A 229 -2.43 4.73 -21.21
C GLY A 229 -0.93 4.59 -21.43
N GLY A 230 -0.50 3.83 -22.44
CA GLY A 230 0.92 3.62 -22.74
C GLY A 230 1.71 4.89 -23.07
N ASP A 231 1.06 5.92 -23.63
CA ASP A 231 1.74 7.05 -24.28
C ASP A 231 1.62 8.41 -23.56
N ALA A 232 0.86 8.48 -22.45
CA ALA A 232 0.36 9.77 -21.93
C ALA A 232 1.13 10.38 -20.74
N VAL A 233 2.02 9.66 -20.06
CA VAL A 233 2.70 10.17 -18.85
C VAL A 233 4.21 10.22 -19.10
N GLN A 234 4.79 11.43 -19.12
CA GLN A 234 6.24 11.61 -19.02
C GLN A 234 6.59 11.63 -17.53
N GLY A 235 7.40 10.69 -17.06
CA GLY A 235 7.68 10.57 -15.63
C GLY A 235 8.60 9.42 -15.28
N THR A 236 8.86 9.28 -13.99
CA THR A 236 9.58 8.16 -13.39
C THR A 236 8.74 6.88 -13.41
N VAL A 237 9.40 5.71 -13.29
CA VAL A 237 8.74 4.40 -13.22
C VAL A 237 7.67 4.37 -12.10
N ALA A 238 7.91 5.06 -10.98
CA ALA A 238 6.95 5.14 -9.88
C ALA A 238 5.65 5.85 -10.30
N GLN A 239 5.77 7.01 -10.98
CA GLN A 239 4.62 7.76 -11.51
C GLN A 239 3.87 6.95 -12.58
N HIS A 240 4.57 6.18 -13.43
CA HIS A 240 3.91 5.29 -14.39
C HIS A 240 3.10 4.20 -13.71
N ASN A 241 3.64 3.58 -12.66
CA ASN A 241 2.95 2.53 -11.91
C ASN A 241 1.70 3.07 -11.21
N SER A 242 1.82 4.21 -10.51
CA SER A 242 0.68 4.83 -9.83
C SER A 242 -0.39 5.32 -10.80
N ALA A 243 -0.01 5.94 -11.91
CA ALA A 243 -0.93 6.42 -12.94
C ALA A 243 -1.67 5.27 -13.64
N LEU A 244 -1.01 4.12 -13.85
CA LEU A 244 -1.67 2.93 -14.38
C LEU A 244 -2.76 2.43 -13.42
N ILE A 245 -2.42 2.28 -12.13
CA ILE A 245 -3.32 1.76 -11.11
C ILE A 245 -4.50 2.69 -10.90
N GLY A 246 -4.24 3.99 -10.76
CA GLY A 246 -5.29 5.01 -10.58
C GLY A 246 -6.28 4.97 -11.74
N ARG A 247 -5.79 5.08 -12.97
CA ARG A 247 -6.62 5.13 -14.18
C ARG A 247 -7.42 3.85 -14.42
N VAL A 248 -6.77 2.68 -14.34
CA VAL A 248 -7.45 1.39 -14.52
C VAL A 248 -8.46 1.15 -13.40
N GLY A 249 -8.09 1.48 -12.16
CA GLY A 249 -8.97 1.37 -11.01
C GLY A 249 -10.21 2.27 -11.13
N HIS A 250 -10.01 3.54 -11.51
CA HIS A 250 -11.09 4.48 -11.76
C HIS A 250 -12.00 4.00 -12.90
N ALA A 251 -11.45 3.60 -14.05
CA ALA A 251 -12.25 3.11 -15.17
C ALA A 251 -13.02 1.82 -14.86
N ALA A 252 -12.48 0.98 -13.96
CA ALA A 252 -13.13 -0.24 -13.50
C ALA A 252 -14.27 0.01 -12.49
N LEU A 253 -14.39 1.21 -11.91
CA LEU A 253 -15.51 1.56 -11.04
C LEU A 253 -16.80 1.62 -11.87
N GLU A 254 -17.68 0.65 -11.65
CA GLU A 254 -19.02 0.63 -12.24
C GLU A 254 -20.00 1.52 -11.47
N LEU A 255 -19.61 2.78 -11.24
CA LEU A 255 -20.55 3.79 -10.80
C LEU A 255 -21.29 4.25 -12.07
N GLU A 256 -22.58 3.99 -12.13
CA GLU A 256 -23.46 4.60 -13.11
C GLU A 256 -23.28 6.12 -12.98
N ARG A 257 -22.80 6.73 -14.05
CA ARG A 257 -22.66 8.17 -14.18
C ARG A 257 -24.07 8.73 -14.27
N GLU A 258 -24.72 8.87 -13.12
CA GLU A 258 -26.01 9.53 -13.04
C GLU A 258 -25.73 11.02 -13.24
N ASP A 259 -25.94 11.46 -14.48
CA ASP A 259 -25.70 12.80 -15.04
C ASP A 259 -26.52 13.93 -14.39
N ASP A 260 -27.05 13.74 -13.20
CA ASP A 260 -28.00 14.67 -12.57
C ASP A 260 -27.36 15.51 -11.46
N CYS A 261 -26.14 15.98 -11.68
CA CYS A 261 -25.51 16.99 -10.83
C CYS A 261 -25.24 18.25 -11.65
N ASP A 262 -26.27 19.05 -11.81
CA ASP A 262 -26.18 20.40 -12.35
C ASP A 262 -25.61 21.34 -11.25
N SER A 263 -24.57 22.09 -11.61
CA SER A 263 -23.98 23.24 -10.89
C SER A 263 -23.14 23.03 -9.60
N ALA A 264 -21.85 23.40 -9.72
CA ALA A 264 -20.99 24.21 -8.83
C ALA A 264 -20.84 23.90 -7.32
N THR A 265 -21.56 22.95 -6.75
CA THR A 265 -21.29 22.45 -5.39
C THR A 265 -21.03 20.97 -5.50
N LEU A 266 -19.76 20.62 -5.36
CA LEU A 266 -19.28 19.25 -5.30
C LEU A 266 -20.11 18.49 -4.26
N CYS A 267 -21.04 17.66 -4.69
CA CYS A 267 -22.02 17.09 -3.78
C CYS A 267 -21.29 16.09 -2.86
N LEU A 268 -21.18 16.42 -1.57
CA LEU A 268 -20.55 15.61 -0.53
C LEU A 268 -21.11 14.16 -0.49
N ALA A 269 -22.38 14.00 -0.91
CA ALA A 269 -23.03 12.70 -1.09
C ALA A 269 -22.43 11.86 -2.23
N ASP A 270 -22.03 12.49 -3.34
CA ASP A 270 -21.41 11.79 -4.46
C ASP A 270 -20.00 11.30 -4.11
N GLN A 271 -19.20 12.15 -3.45
CA GLN A 271 -17.90 11.74 -2.90
C GLN A 271 -18.01 10.48 -2.03
N SER A 272 -19.07 10.37 -1.21
CA SER A 272 -19.29 9.19 -0.37
C SER A 272 -19.53 7.90 -1.17
N ARG A 273 -20.23 7.97 -2.32
CA ARG A 273 -20.46 6.83 -3.21
C ARG A 273 -19.17 6.39 -3.89
N TRP A 274 -18.39 7.35 -4.39
CA TRP A 274 -17.06 7.09 -4.97
C TRP A 274 -16.09 6.46 -3.97
N ILE A 275 -16.05 6.97 -2.74
CA ILE A 275 -15.28 6.39 -1.63
C ILE A 275 -15.67 4.94 -1.36
N LYS A 276 -16.98 4.66 -1.23
CA LYS A 276 -17.50 3.31 -0.98
C LYS A 276 -17.18 2.37 -2.14
N GLY A 277 -17.33 2.85 -3.37
CA GLY A 277 -16.99 2.13 -4.60
C GLY A 277 -15.49 1.79 -4.67
N ALA A 278 -14.62 2.77 -4.46
CA ALA A 278 -13.16 2.60 -4.45
C ALA A 278 -12.71 1.62 -3.35
N THR A 279 -13.28 1.72 -2.16
CA THR A 279 -12.98 0.77 -1.07
C THR A 279 -13.47 -0.64 -1.40
N ALA A 280 -14.67 -0.75 -1.98
CA ALA A 280 -15.24 -2.04 -2.36
C ALA A 280 -14.44 -2.72 -3.48
N ILE A 281 -13.98 -2.00 -4.51
CA ILE A 281 -13.20 -2.59 -5.60
C ILE A 281 -11.82 -3.05 -5.12
N VAL A 282 -11.17 -2.28 -4.23
CA VAL A 282 -9.91 -2.67 -3.58
C VAL A 282 -10.09 -3.95 -2.76
N LEU A 283 -11.19 -4.06 -2.02
CA LEU A 283 -11.49 -5.27 -1.25
C LEU A 283 -11.77 -6.47 -2.17
N ARG A 284 -12.55 -6.28 -3.24
CA ARG A 284 -12.84 -7.35 -4.22
C ARG A 284 -11.57 -7.84 -4.90
N SER A 285 -10.70 -6.93 -5.36
CA SER A 285 -9.43 -7.27 -5.99
C SER A 285 -8.49 -8.01 -5.02
N LEU A 286 -8.46 -7.60 -3.75
CA LEU A 286 -7.74 -8.30 -2.68
C LEU A 286 -8.28 -9.72 -2.45
N LEU A 287 -9.60 -9.90 -2.38
CA LEU A 287 -10.23 -11.21 -2.21
C LEU A 287 -9.97 -12.12 -3.41
N LEU A 288 -10.02 -11.59 -4.63
CA LEU A 288 -9.65 -12.33 -5.84
C LEU A 288 -8.18 -12.74 -5.82
N GLY A 289 -7.28 -11.82 -5.44
CA GLY A 289 -5.85 -12.12 -5.28
C GLY A 289 -5.62 -13.22 -4.23
N LEU A 290 -6.31 -13.16 -3.10
CA LEU A 290 -6.27 -14.19 -2.06
C LEU A 290 -6.78 -15.54 -2.57
N GLY A 291 -7.89 -15.53 -3.32
CA GLY A 291 -8.44 -16.73 -3.96
C GLY A 291 -7.45 -17.37 -4.93
N LEU A 292 -6.76 -16.57 -5.74
CA LEU A 292 -5.72 -17.05 -6.66
C LEU A 292 -4.57 -17.71 -5.91
N VAL A 293 -4.07 -17.06 -4.85
CA VAL A 293 -3.02 -17.61 -3.98
C VAL A 293 -3.47 -18.91 -3.32
N ALA A 294 -4.76 -19.00 -2.95
CA ALA A 294 -5.35 -20.21 -2.42
C ALA A 294 -5.35 -21.35 -3.42
N LEU A 295 -5.77 -21.09 -4.66
CA LEU A 295 -5.75 -22.08 -5.73
C LEU A 295 -4.32 -22.56 -6.02
N PHE A 296 -3.33 -21.67 -6.11
CA PHE A 296 -1.93 -22.07 -6.30
C PHE A 296 -1.40 -22.90 -5.13
N THR A 297 -1.75 -22.54 -3.90
CA THR A 297 -1.31 -23.26 -2.70
C THR A 297 -1.94 -24.66 -2.66
N LEU A 298 -3.21 -24.79 -3.01
CA LEU A 298 -3.92 -26.09 -3.09
C LEU A 298 -3.39 -26.94 -4.25
N SER A 299 -3.13 -26.34 -5.41
CA SER A 299 -2.53 -27.03 -6.56
C SER A 299 -1.14 -27.58 -6.24
N SER A 300 -0.36 -26.86 -5.44
CA SER A 300 0.94 -27.34 -4.97
C SER A 300 0.84 -28.53 -4.02
N TRP A 301 -0.32 -28.74 -3.38
CA TRP A 301 -0.58 -29.87 -2.48
C TRP A 301 -1.03 -31.13 -3.23
N ILE A 302 -1.57 -30.97 -4.44
CA ILE A 302 -2.06 -32.07 -5.29
C ILE A 302 -0.93 -32.78 -6.05
N ARG A 303 0.26 -32.17 -6.15
CA ARG A 303 1.43 -32.72 -6.82
C ARG A 303 2.41 -33.29 -5.80
#